data_AF-A0A2L0F496-F1
#
_entry.id   AF-A0A2L0F496-F1
#
_cell.length_a   1.000
_cell.length_b   1.000
_cell.length_c   1.000
_cell.angle_alpha   90.00
_cell.angle_beta   90.00
_cell.angle_gamma   90.00
#
_symmetry.space_group_name_H-M   'P 1'
#
loop_
_entity.id
_entity.type
_entity.pdbx_description
1 polymer ?
#
loop_
_entity_poly.entity_id
_entity_poly.type
_entity_poly.pdbx_seq_one_letter_code
_entity_poly.pdbx_strand_id
1 'polypeptide(L)'
;MGKKDKKNKPKTLHERFRLLGIDFSKPGFYDSPQFRAAEANDGAFLEKYAAYVENRLVLPDEAARVRSIVPKTAQFLFDALVQDGRLAACVDASQVLSRFLEAQGVWNYIVKGALTVSFAPDTGLSPVHMAPIMMKGNRAVTGHAWVCAPPYRVVDVTVALQPYSDAQRAVLGNFFICEEAPPRANVEANDLFDAECVAFYKQQRGSAPTIRDLLEFSPNILNQVQRFGVFSIEHGPVRLKYVGTSTTAPDLPLEEMACLSLSGRRPIEAYHDLQQAMKC
;
A
#
# COMPACT_ATOMS: atom_id res chain seq x y z
N MET A 1 45.19 -19.44 15.43
CA MET A 1 44.21 -19.41 14.32
C MET A 1 42.82 -19.35 14.91
N GLY A 2 42.17 -18.20 14.80
CA GLY A 2 40.91 -17.87 15.47
C GLY A 2 39.72 -18.69 14.97
N LYS A 3 38.98 -19.27 15.91
CA LYS A 3 37.64 -19.82 15.68
C LYS A 3 36.75 -18.64 15.28
N LYS A 4 36.27 -18.63 14.03
CA LYS A 4 35.22 -17.70 13.59
C LYS A 4 33.99 -17.94 14.46
N ASP A 5 33.62 -16.94 15.25
CA ASP A 5 32.35 -16.91 15.98
C ASP A 5 31.21 -17.22 15.01
N LYS A 6 30.50 -18.31 15.28
CA LYS A 6 29.21 -18.59 14.65
C LYS A 6 28.24 -17.52 15.14
N LYS A 7 28.15 -16.40 14.42
CA LYS A 7 27.21 -15.31 14.69
C LYS A 7 25.82 -15.91 14.91
N ASN A 8 25.32 -15.73 16.14
CA ASN A 8 24.01 -16.18 16.59
C ASN A 8 22.96 -15.48 15.71
N LYS A 9 22.42 -16.18 14.71
CA LYS A 9 21.37 -15.62 13.85
C LYS A 9 20.11 -15.41 14.72
N PRO A 10 19.51 -14.21 14.76
CA PRO A 10 18.28 -13.98 15.51
C PRO A 10 17.18 -14.93 15.02
N LYS A 11 16.43 -15.52 15.96
CA LYS A 11 15.36 -16.47 15.69
C LYS A 11 14.03 -15.78 15.42
N THR A 12 13.84 -14.54 15.89
CA THR A 12 12.63 -13.74 15.69
C THR A 12 12.93 -12.33 15.17
N LEU A 13 11.92 -11.65 14.58
CA LEU A 13 12.02 -10.24 14.21
C LEU A 13 12.34 -9.34 15.41
N HIS A 14 11.70 -9.61 16.55
CA HIS A 14 11.92 -8.87 17.79
C HIS A 14 13.37 -8.97 18.28
N GLU A 15 13.95 -10.17 18.27
CA GLU A 15 15.38 -10.35 18.58
C GLU A 15 16.28 -9.61 17.60
N ARG A 16 15.96 -9.67 16.30
CA ARG A 16 16.72 -8.95 15.27
C ARG A 16 16.70 -7.44 15.52
N PHE A 17 15.54 -6.85 15.81
CA PHE A 17 15.44 -5.42 16.11
C PHE A 17 16.20 -5.04 17.38
N ARG A 18 16.08 -5.84 18.47
CA ARG A 18 16.85 -5.60 19.70
C ARG A 18 18.36 -5.67 19.47
N LEU A 19 18.84 -6.66 18.71
CA LEU A 19 20.28 -6.78 18.38
C LEU A 19 20.80 -5.61 17.55
N LEU A 20 19.94 -5.01 16.72
CA LEU A 20 20.27 -3.82 15.92
C LEU A 20 20.06 -2.51 16.68
N GLY A 21 19.59 -2.55 17.94
CA GLY A 21 19.30 -1.35 18.72
C GLY A 21 18.13 -0.53 18.19
N ILE A 22 17.21 -1.15 17.45
CA ILE A 22 16.01 -0.49 16.90
C ILE A 22 14.94 -0.45 17.98
N ASP A 23 14.46 0.75 18.32
CA ASP A 23 13.29 0.95 19.18
C ASP A 23 12.01 0.77 18.37
N PHE A 24 11.29 -0.33 18.62
CA PHE A 24 10.03 -0.68 17.95
C PHE A 24 8.81 -0.44 18.86
N SER A 25 8.91 0.47 19.84
CA SER A 25 7.82 0.80 20.77
C SER A 25 6.69 1.64 20.15
N LYS A 26 6.95 2.31 19.02
CA LYS A 26 6.02 3.21 18.34
C LYS A 26 5.97 2.95 16.83
N PRO A 27 4.82 3.20 16.17
CA PRO A 27 4.74 3.11 14.71
C PRO A 27 5.69 4.12 14.05
N GLY A 28 6.10 3.84 12.81
CA GLY A 28 7.08 4.68 12.12
C GLY A 28 8.55 4.44 12.51
N PHE A 29 8.88 3.39 13.28
CA PHE A 29 10.27 3.16 13.72
C PHE A 29 11.29 2.91 12.58
N TYR A 30 10.82 2.75 11.34
CA TYR A 30 11.67 2.71 10.16
C TYR A 30 12.47 4.01 9.94
N ASP A 31 12.04 5.13 10.53
CA ASP A 31 12.78 6.41 10.49
C ASP A 31 14.04 6.41 11.37
N SER A 32 14.13 5.47 12.33
CA SER A 32 15.27 5.43 13.25
C SER A 32 16.59 5.28 12.50
N PRO A 33 17.68 5.95 12.94
CA PRO A 33 19.00 5.80 12.31
C PRO A 33 19.45 4.33 12.20
N GLN A 34 19.12 3.52 13.21
CA GLN A 34 19.45 2.09 13.27
C GLN A 34 18.69 1.29 12.21
N PHE A 35 17.40 1.60 12.00
CA PHE A 35 16.62 0.93 10.95
C PHE A 35 17.11 1.33 9.56
N ARG A 36 17.32 2.62 9.30
CA ARG A 36 17.85 3.12 8.02
C ARG A 36 19.24 2.55 7.70
N ALA A 37 20.10 2.41 8.72
CA ALA A 37 21.40 1.74 8.55
C ALA A 37 21.25 0.26 8.21
N ALA A 38 20.26 -0.44 8.78
CA ALA A 38 19.99 -1.83 8.45
C ALA A 38 19.41 -2.00 7.04
N GLU A 39 18.51 -1.10 6.62
CA GLU A 39 17.93 -1.05 5.28
C GLU A 39 18.95 -0.74 4.19
N ALA A 40 19.88 0.20 4.44
CA ALA A 40 20.97 0.49 3.51
C ALA A 40 21.85 -0.74 3.20
N ASN A 41 21.87 -1.75 4.09
CA ASN A 41 22.60 -3.00 3.91
C ASN A 41 21.74 -4.17 3.38
N ASP A 42 20.41 -4.04 3.39
CA ASP A 42 19.45 -5.08 3.04
C ASP A 42 18.21 -4.41 2.42
N GLY A 43 18.15 -4.34 1.08
CA GLY A 43 17.06 -3.65 0.36
C GLY A 43 15.66 -4.24 0.61
N ALA A 44 15.56 -5.42 1.23
CA ALA A 44 14.29 -6.02 1.65
C ALA A 44 13.99 -5.80 3.15
N PHE A 45 14.81 -5.00 3.85
CA PHE A 45 14.67 -4.79 5.29
C PHE A 45 13.37 -4.07 5.64
N LEU A 46 12.89 -3.16 4.78
CA LEU A 46 11.61 -2.49 5.00
C LEU A 46 10.44 -3.48 5.13
N GLU A 47 10.48 -4.59 4.39
CA GLU A 47 9.46 -5.61 4.51
C GLU A 47 9.37 -6.15 5.95
N LYS A 48 10.48 -6.15 6.70
CA LYS A 48 10.50 -6.57 8.12
C LYS A 48 9.64 -5.67 9.01
N TYR A 49 9.51 -4.38 8.68
CA TYR A 49 8.56 -3.49 9.33
C TYR A 49 7.11 -3.92 9.04
N ALA A 50 6.77 -4.14 7.77
CA ALA A 50 5.43 -4.63 7.39
C ALA A 50 5.08 -5.96 8.09
N ALA A 51 6.01 -6.92 8.10
CA ALA A 51 5.80 -8.19 8.81
C ALA A 51 5.69 -8.01 10.33
N TYR A 52 6.42 -7.04 10.91
CA TYR A 52 6.24 -6.73 12.32
C TYR A 52 4.81 -6.24 12.57
N VAL A 53 4.32 -5.27 11.78
CA VAL A 53 2.95 -4.76 11.90
C VAL A 53 1.90 -5.86 11.78
N GLU A 54 2.02 -6.74 10.78
CA GLU A 54 1.08 -7.86 10.55
C GLU A 54 1.09 -8.91 11.67
N ASN A 55 2.22 -9.14 12.34
CA ASN A 55 2.34 -10.19 13.37
C ASN A 55 2.20 -9.64 14.79
N ARG A 56 1.89 -8.35 14.96
CA ARG A 56 1.59 -7.79 16.28
C ARG A 56 0.29 -8.38 16.81
N LEU A 57 0.28 -8.68 18.11
CA LEU A 57 -0.96 -8.92 18.82
C LEU A 57 -1.70 -7.58 18.95
N VAL A 58 -2.84 -7.46 18.27
CA VAL A 58 -3.73 -6.30 18.41
C VAL A 58 -4.72 -6.58 19.53
N LEU A 59 -4.63 -5.81 20.62
CA LEU A 59 -5.56 -5.93 21.74
C LEU A 59 -6.95 -5.39 21.36
N PRO A 60 -8.06 -5.88 21.95
CA PRO A 60 -9.42 -5.43 21.61
C PRO A 60 -9.60 -3.90 21.68
N ASP A 61 -9.04 -3.25 22.70
CA ASP A 61 -9.12 -1.78 22.86
C ASP A 61 -8.32 -1.04 21.78
N GLU A 62 -7.16 -1.58 21.39
CA GLU A 62 -6.38 -1.05 20.26
C GLU A 62 -7.19 -1.17 18.97
N ALA A 63 -7.78 -2.34 18.70
CA ALA A 63 -8.58 -2.59 17.51
C ALA A 63 -9.82 -1.68 17.45
N ALA A 64 -10.53 -1.49 18.57
CA ALA A 64 -11.67 -0.58 18.67
C ALA A 64 -11.26 0.87 18.38
N ARG A 65 -10.11 1.29 18.91
CA ARG A 65 -9.55 2.62 18.63
C ARG A 65 -9.19 2.79 17.16
N VAL A 66 -8.53 1.79 16.55
CA VAL A 66 -8.20 1.83 15.11
C VAL A 66 -9.46 1.93 14.25
N ARG A 67 -10.51 1.16 14.58
CA ARG A 67 -11.82 1.23 13.90
C ARG A 67 -12.50 2.59 14.00
N SER A 68 -12.22 3.35 15.06
CA SER A 68 -12.73 4.72 15.21
C SER A 68 -11.90 5.74 14.42
N ILE A 69 -10.57 5.56 14.37
CA ILE A 69 -9.63 6.53 13.79
C ILE A 69 -9.57 6.41 12.27
N VAL A 70 -9.34 5.19 11.75
CA VAL A 70 -8.99 4.98 10.34
C VAL A 70 -10.07 5.50 9.38
N PRO A 71 -11.37 5.23 9.56
CA PRO A 71 -12.40 5.76 8.67
C PRO A 71 -12.48 7.29 8.66
N LYS A 72 -12.31 7.94 9.82
CA LYS A 72 -12.33 9.41 9.92
C LYS A 72 -11.13 10.04 9.22
N THR A 73 -9.93 9.49 9.44
CA THR A 73 -8.71 9.95 8.79
C THR A 73 -8.78 9.72 7.28
N ALA A 74 -9.29 8.57 6.83
CA ALA A 74 -9.47 8.26 5.42
C ALA A 74 -10.48 9.20 4.74
N GLN A 75 -11.64 9.44 5.37
CA GLN A 75 -12.65 10.37 4.87
C GLN A 75 -12.09 11.79 4.75
N PHE A 76 -11.43 12.30 5.79
CA PHE A 76 -10.82 13.63 5.77
C PHE A 76 -9.85 13.80 4.60
N LEU A 77 -8.96 12.82 4.39
CA LEU A 77 -7.99 12.88 3.32
C LEU A 77 -8.64 12.74 1.94
N PHE A 78 -9.64 11.86 1.80
CA PHE A 78 -10.41 11.71 0.57
C PHE A 78 -11.13 13.01 0.19
N ASP A 79 -11.80 13.67 1.14
CA ASP A 79 -12.51 14.92 0.90
C ASP A 79 -11.56 16.02 0.44
N ALA A 80 -10.38 16.12 1.07
CA ALA A 80 -9.35 17.07 0.66
C ALA A 80 -8.83 16.80 -0.76
N LEU A 81 -8.58 15.53 -1.11
CA LEU A 81 -8.16 15.13 -2.45
C LEU A 81 -9.23 15.44 -3.52
N VAL A 82 -10.50 15.19 -3.20
CA VAL A 82 -11.65 15.51 -4.07
C VAL A 82 -11.75 17.02 -4.28
N GLN A 83 -11.65 17.80 -3.21
CA GLN A 83 -11.70 19.26 -3.26
C GLN A 83 -10.61 19.85 -4.16
N ASP A 84 -9.42 19.27 -4.12
CA ASP A 84 -8.28 19.70 -4.95
C ASP A 84 -8.33 19.18 -6.39
N GLY A 85 -9.31 18.32 -6.73
CA GLY A 85 -9.34 17.62 -8.02
C GLY A 85 -8.11 16.76 -8.26
N ARG A 86 -7.47 16.26 -7.19
CA ARG A 86 -6.21 15.54 -7.27
C ARG A 86 -6.43 14.10 -7.73
N LEU A 87 -6.09 13.83 -8.99
CA LEU A 87 -6.16 12.48 -9.57
C LEU A 87 -4.81 11.77 -9.53
N ALA A 88 -4.84 10.44 -9.59
CA ALA A 88 -3.68 9.55 -9.76
C ALA A 88 -2.54 9.75 -8.72
N ALA A 89 -2.89 10.10 -7.48
CA ALA A 89 -1.94 10.40 -6.40
C ALA A 89 -1.84 9.27 -5.36
N CYS A 90 -2.03 8.00 -5.75
CA CYS A 90 -2.12 6.88 -4.81
C CYS A 90 -0.89 6.73 -3.90
N VAL A 91 0.32 6.95 -4.44
CA VAL A 91 1.56 6.89 -3.66
C VAL A 91 1.64 8.05 -2.67
N ASP A 92 1.49 9.30 -3.13
CA ASP A 92 1.58 10.48 -2.26
C ASP A 92 0.51 10.47 -1.16
N ALA A 93 -0.74 10.16 -1.53
CA ALA A 93 -1.84 10.06 -0.59
C ALA A 93 -1.64 8.93 0.43
N SER A 94 -1.11 7.77 0.01
CA SER A 94 -0.79 6.68 0.94
C SER A 94 0.33 7.06 1.91
N GLN A 95 1.32 7.84 1.47
CA GLN A 95 2.36 8.37 2.36
C GLN A 95 1.78 9.32 3.41
N VAL A 96 0.94 10.27 3.00
CA VAL A 96 0.30 11.22 3.93
C VAL A 96 -0.62 10.50 4.90
N LEU A 97 -1.44 9.55 4.42
CA LEU A 97 -2.30 8.73 5.26
C LEU A 97 -1.49 7.93 6.28
N SER A 98 -0.39 7.30 5.86
CA SER A 98 0.52 6.53 6.74
C SER A 98 1.04 7.41 7.88
N ARG A 99 1.48 8.64 7.58
CA ARG A 99 1.98 9.58 8.59
C ARG A 99 0.89 10.09 9.52
N PHE A 100 -0.32 10.37 9.02
CA PHE A 100 -1.44 10.78 9.88
C PHE A 100 -1.78 9.67 10.88
N LEU A 101 -1.85 8.43 10.41
CA LEU A 101 -2.11 7.26 11.24
C LEU A 101 -0.99 7.03 12.26
N GLU A 102 0.28 7.16 11.87
CA GLU A 102 1.43 7.06 12.78
C GLU A 102 1.40 8.12 13.88
N ALA A 103 1.11 9.38 13.52
CA ALA A 103 0.97 10.48 14.49
C ALA A 103 -0.23 10.28 15.44
N GLN A 104 -1.23 9.51 15.01
CA GLN A 104 -2.35 9.04 15.84
C GLN A 104 -2.03 7.74 16.60
N GLY A 105 -0.80 7.21 16.50
CA GLY A 105 -0.36 5.99 17.17
C GLY A 105 -0.94 4.71 16.55
N VAL A 106 -1.38 4.73 15.30
CA VAL A 106 -1.91 3.57 14.56
C VAL A 106 -0.78 2.91 13.78
N TRP A 107 -0.54 1.64 14.08
CA TRP A 107 0.42 0.81 13.34
C TRP A 107 -0.11 0.50 11.95
N ASN A 108 0.68 0.86 10.93
CA ASN A 108 0.31 0.68 9.55
C ASN A 108 1.56 0.54 8.67
N TYR A 109 1.37 0.15 7.42
CA TYR A 109 2.39 0.14 6.37
C TYR A 109 1.74 0.34 5.00
N ILE A 110 2.52 0.83 4.02
CA ILE A 110 2.04 1.09 2.67
C ILE A 110 2.31 -0.14 1.81
N VAL A 111 1.31 -0.62 1.10
CA VAL A 111 1.44 -1.68 0.10
C VAL A 111 1.46 -1.06 -1.29
N LYS A 112 2.37 -1.53 -2.14
CA LYS A 112 2.39 -1.25 -3.57
C LYS A 112 2.06 -2.54 -4.31
N GLY A 113 1.29 -2.42 -5.38
CA GLY A 113 0.78 -3.60 -6.05
C GLY A 113 0.01 -3.31 -7.32
N ALA A 114 -0.80 -4.29 -7.70
CA ALA A 114 -1.80 -4.15 -8.74
C ALA A 114 -3.19 -3.91 -8.17
N LEU A 115 -4.02 -3.24 -8.97
CA LEU A 115 -5.46 -3.14 -8.75
C LEU A 115 -6.19 -3.41 -10.07
N THR A 116 -7.09 -4.38 -10.06
CA THR A 116 -8.08 -4.58 -11.12
C THR A 116 -9.45 -4.16 -10.60
N VAL A 117 -10.07 -3.20 -11.28
CA VAL A 117 -11.45 -2.76 -11.02
C VAL A 117 -12.34 -3.36 -12.10
N SER A 118 -13.22 -4.27 -11.73
CA SER A 118 -14.22 -4.84 -12.63
C SER A 118 -15.60 -4.28 -12.29
N PHE A 119 -16.41 -4.05 -13.31
CA PHE A 119 -17.77 -3.57 -13.16
C PHE A 119 -18.75 -4.68 -13.53
N ALA A 120 -19.91 -4.69 -12.89
CA ALA A 120 -20.96 -5.67 -13.17
C ALA A 120 -21.39 -5.56 -14.65
N PRO A 121 -21.72 -6.68 -15.34
CA PRO A 121 -21.99 -6.67 -16.77
C PRO A 121 -23.12 -5.74 -17.21
N ASP A 122 -24.12 -5.54 -16.35
CA ASP A 122 -25.27 -4.66 -16.57
C ASP A 122 -24.91 -3.16 -16.60
N THR A 123 -23.74 -2.78 -16.09
CA THR A 123 -23.22 -1.41 -16.21
C THR A 123 -22.72 -1.08 -17.62
N GLY A 124 -22.39 -2.09 -18.44
CA GLY A 124 -21.74 -1.90 -19.74
C GLY A 124 -20.32 -1.33 -19.67
N LEU A 125 -19.73 -1.21 -18.49
CA LEU A 125 -18.40 -0.62 -18.29
C LEU A 125 -17.29 -1.66 -18.44
N SER A 126 -16.20 -1.27 -19.10
CA SER A 126 -15.00 -2.11 -19.22
C SER A 126 -14.17 -2.07 -17.92
N PRO A 127 -13.53 -3.19 -17.56
CA PRO A 127 -12.59 -3.23 -16.43
C PRO A 127 -11.41 -2.27 -16.61
N VAL A 128 -10.82 -1.85 -15.50
CA VAL A 128 -9.60 -1.05 -15.46
C VAL A 128 -8.51 -1.83 -14.74
N HIS A 129 -7.35 -1.91 -15.37
CA HIS A 129 -6.19 -2.65 -14.88
C HIS A 129 -5.04 -1.69 -14.58
N MET A 130 -4.58 -1.71 -13.34
CA MET A 130 -3.44 -0.95 -12.86
C MET A 130 -2.35 -1.93 -12.43
N ALA A 131 -1.43 -2.23 -13.34
CA ALA A 131 -0.44 -3.28 -13.19
C ALA A 131 0.96 -2.73 -12.84
N PRO A 132 1.72 -3.35 -11.92
CA PRO A 132 3.04 -2.86 -11.50
C PRO A 132 4.19 -3.17 -12.46
N ILE A 133 4.05 -4.14 -13.37
CA ILE A 133 5.07 -4.42 -14.40
C ILE A 133 4.68 -3.67 -15.66
N MET A 134 5.50 -2.67 -15.99
CA MET A 134 5.26 -1.72 -17.07
C MET A 134 6.44 -1.66 -18.03
N MET A 135 6.18 -1.21 -19.26
CA MET A 135 7.24 -0.98 -20.25
C MET A 135 8.21 0.12 -19.80
N LYS A 136 9.47 -0.01 -20.22
CA LYS A 136 10.51 0.99 -19.93
C LYS A 136 10.09 2.35 -20.48
N GLY A 137 10.08 3.38 -19.62
CA GLY A 137 9.67 4.74 -19.97
C GLY A 137 8.28 5.13 -19.44
N ASN A 138 7.53 4.19 -18.87
CA ASN A 138 6.35 4.53 -18.07
C ASN A 138 6.76 5.39 -16.86
N ARG A 139 6.02 6.48 -16.61
CA ARG A 139 6.28 7.39 -15.49
C ARG A 139 5.73 6.89 -14.16
N ALA A 140 4.79 5.95 -14.18
CA ALA A 140 4.24 5.36 -12.98
C ALA A 140 5.26 4.43 -12.31
N VAL A 141 5.34 4.51 -10.98
CA VAL A 141 6.32 3.76 -10.17
C VAL A 141 5.73 2.46 -9.58
N THR A 142 4.42 2.28 -9.68
CA THR A 142 3.63 1.11 -9.28
C THR A 142 2.30 1.14 -10.03
N GLY A 143 1.58 0.01 -10.07
CA GLY A 143 0.22 -0.02 -10.57
C GLY A 143 -0.70 0.77 -9.64
N HIS A 144 -0.67 0.43 -8.35
CA HIS A 144 -1.44 1.10 -7.31
C HIS A 144 -0.75 1.06 -5.95
N ALA A 145 -1.21 1.89 -5.01
CA ALA A 145 -0.75 1.93 -3.63
C ALA A 145 -1.91 2.18 -2.65
N TRP A 146 -1.87 1.50 -1.51
CA TRP A 146 -2.85 1.63 -0.43
C TRP A 146 -2.20 1.40 0.94
N VAL A 147 -2.90 1.72 2.02
CA VAL A 147 -2.42 1.51 3.38
C VAL A 147 -3.06 0.24 3.97
N CYS A 148 -2.26 -0.54 4.68
CA CYS A 148 -2.75 -1.59 5.58
C CYS A 148 -2.56 -1.11 7.03
N ALA A 149 -3.66 -1.06 7.79
CA ALA A 149 -3.69 -0.59 9.17
C ALA A 149 -4.55 -1.55 10.01
N PRO A 150 -3.97 -2.65 10.55
CA PRO A 150 -4.73 -3.70 11.22
C PRO A 150 -5.74 -3.17 12.25
N PRO A 151 -7.02 -3.57 12.19
CA PRO A 151 -7.54 -4.75 11.49
C PRO A 151 -7.90 -4.52 10.01
N TYR A 152 -7.61 -3.36 9.43
CA TYR A 152 -7.89 -3.09 8.02
C TYR A 152 -6.76 -3.61 7.12
N ARG A 153 -7.09 -4.49 6.16
CA ARG A 153 -6.15 -4.96 5.12
C ARG A 153 -6.02 -3.98 3.97
N VAL A 154 -7.08 -3.21 3.71
CA VAL A 154 -7.12 -2.19 2.67
C VAL A 154 -7.72 -0.92 3.25
N VAL A 155 -6.96 0.16 3.17
CA VAL A 155 -7.41 1.55 3.36
C VAL A 155 -6.92 2.30 2.14
N ASP A 156 -7.83 2.54 1.20
CA ASP A 156 -7.54 3.11 -0.11
C ASP A 156 -8.35 4.38 -0.34
N VAL A 157 -7.72 5.51 -0.07
CA VAL A 157 -8.28 6.85 -0.25
C VAL A 157 -8.24 7.35 -1.68
N THR A 158 -7.72 6.56 -2.62
CA THR A 158 -7.51 7.01 -4.00
C THR A 158 -8.16 6.13 -5.04
N VAL A 159 -8.79 5.01 -4.64
CA VAL A 159 -9.39 4.04 -5.57
C VAL A 159 -10.35 4.69 -6.56
N ALA A 160 -11.16 5.67 -6.14
CA ALA A 160 -12.11 6.40 -6.99
C ALA A 160 -11.51 7.63 -7.69
N LEU A 161 -10.27 7.99 -7.34
CA LEU A 161 -9.54 9.16 -7.85
C LEU A 161 -8.48 8.77 -8.90
N GLN A 162 -8.55 7.55 -9.44
CA GLN A 162 -7.75 7.11 -10.57
C GLN A 162 -8.36 7.65 -11.89
N PRO A 163 -7.62 7.64 -13.01
CA PRO A 163 -8.05 8.27 -14.27
C PRO A 163 -9.13 7.46 -15.01
N TYR A 164 -10.30 7.33 -14.39
CA TYR A 164 -11.49 6.71 -14.95
C TYR A 164 -12.27 7.63 -15.88
N SER A 165 -13.19 7.06 -16.66
CA SER A 165 -14.26 7.83 -17.29
C SER A 165 -15.27 8.36 -16.26
N ASP A 166 -16.07 9.36 -16.63
CA ASP A 166 -17.13 9.88 -15.75
C ASP A 166 -18.12 8.80 -15.31
N ALA A 167 -18.49 7.90 -16.23
CA ALA A 167 -19.40 6.80 -15.94
C ALA A 167 -18.79 5.80 -14.92
N GLN A 168 -17.51 5.49 -15.05
CA GLN A 168 -16.79 4.65 -14.08
C GLN A 168 -16.65 5.33 -12.71
N ARG A 169 -16.33 6.64 -12.67
CA ARG A 169 -16.26 7.42 -11.41
C ARG A 169 -17.60 7.44 -10.68
N ALA A 170 -18.70 7.64 -11.40
CA ALA A 170 -20.04 7.67 -10.83
C ALA A 170 -20.41 6.36 -10.12
N VAL A 171 -19.86 5.23 -10.59
CA VAL A 171 -20.10 3.91 -10.00
C VAL A 171 -19.18 3.63 -8.80
N LEU A 172 -17.93 4.09 -8.82
CA LEU A 172 -16.97 3.89 -7.72
C LEU A 172 -17.25 4.76 -6.50
N GLY A 173 -17.57 6.04 -6.72
CA GLY A 173 -18.18 6.98 -5.76
C GLY A 173 -17.34 7.42 -4.55
N ASN A 174 -16.46 6.60 -3.98
CA ASN A 174 -15.80 6.91 -2.70
C ASN A 174 -14.43 6.22 -2.49
N PHE A 175 -13.75 6.54 -1.39
CA PHE A 175 -12.64 5.73 -0.87
C PHE A 175 -13.13 4.35 -0.42
N PHE A 176 -12.18 3.43 -0.23
CA PHE A 176 -12.48 2.06 0.10
C PHE A 176 -11.72 1.59 1.35
N ILE A 177 -12.43 0.92 2.27
CA ILE A 177 -11.86 0.32 3.47
C ILE A 177 -12.39 -1.10 3.61
N CYS A 178 -11.51 -2.05 3.94
CA CYS A 178 -11.89 -3.43 4.20
C CYS A 178 -11.10 -4.01 5.38
N GLU A 179 -11.84 -4.56 6.35
CA GLU A 179 -11.29 -5.31 7.48
C GLU A 179 -10.71 -6.68 7.05
N GLU A 180 -10.07 -7.36 8.00
CA GLU A 180 -9.51 -8.70 7.84
C GLU A 180 -10.48 -9.72 7.22
N ALA A 181 -9.89 -10.68 6.49
CA ALA A 181 -10.52 -11.74 5.71
C ALA A 181 -11.30 -11.34 4.43
N PRO A 182 -10.81 -10.41 3.58
CA PRO A 182 -11.33 -10.34 2.22
C PRO A 182 -11.12 -11.68 1.51
N PRO A 183 -12.07 -12.15 0.68
CA PRO A 183 -11.93 -13.38 -0.08
C PRO A 183 -10.58 -13.42 -0.80
N ARG A 184 -9.78 -14.46 -0.50
CA ARG A 184 -8.53 -14.68 -1.21
C ARG A 184 -8.83 -14.99 -2.66
N ALA A 185 -8.10 -14.36 -3.56
CA ALA A 185 -8.16 -14.65 -4.99
C ALA A 185 -6.83 -15.22 -5.49
N ASN A 186 -6.85 -15.79 -6.68
CA ASN A 186 -5.63 -16.20 -7.36
C ASN A 186 -5.03 -15.01 -8.12
N VAL A 187 -3.70 -14.93 -8.14
CA VAL A 187 -2.98 -14.01 -9.02
C VAL A 187 -2.91 -14.60 -10.43
N GLU A 188 -3.15 -13.74 -11.41
CA GLU A 188 -3.00 -14.03 -12.83
C GLU A 188 -1.90 -13.13 -13.42
N ALA A 189 -1.29 -13.55 -14.52
CA ALA A 189 -0.24 -12.76 -15.16
C ALA A 189 -0.75 -11.37 -15.58
N ASN A 190 -1.99 -11.29 -16.07
CA ASN A 190 -2.61 -10.04 -16.49
C ASN A 190 -2.92 -9.09 -15.34
N ASP A 191 -2.90 -9.55 -14.08
CA ASP A 191 -2.96 -8.61 -12.95
C ASP A 191 -1.65 -7.83 -12.81
N LEU A 192 -0.54 -8.43 -13.23
CA LEU A 192 0.80 -7.92 -12.95
C LEU A 192 1.44 -7.20 -14.14
N PHE A 193 1.05 -7.53 -15.37
CA PHE A 193 1.53 -6.90 -16.60
C PHE A 193 0.56 -5.86 -17.14
N ASP A 194 1.06 -4.66 -17.45
CA ASP A 194 0.26 -3.65 -18.15
C ASP A 194 -0.07 -4.07 -19.59
N ALA A 195 -1.03 -3.36 -20.20
CA ALA A 195 -1.51 -3.70 -21.54
C ALA A 195 -0.41 -3.62 -22.60
N GLU A 196 0.53 -2.69 -22.47
CA GLU A 196 1.66 -2.55 -23.38
C GLU A 196 2.65 -3.71 -23.26
N CYS A 197 2.95 -4.17 -22.04
CA CYS A 197 3.73 -5.38 -21.80
C CYS A 197 3.05 -6.59 -22.42
N VAL A 198 1.74 -6.75 -22.24
CA VAL A 198 0.98 -7.86 -22.82
C VAL A 198 1.05 -7.82 -24.35
N ALA A 199 0.89 -6.65 -24.95
CA ALA A 199 1.00 -6.47 -26.40
C ALA A 199 2.41 -6.79 -26.91
N PHE A 200 3.45 -6.33 -26.22
CA PHE A 200 4.84 -6.62 -26.52
C PHE A 200 5.13 -8.13 -26.50
N TYR A 201 4.66 -8.84 -25.46
CA TYR A 201 4.80 -10.29 -25.37
C TYR A 201 4.14 -11.02 -26.52
N LYS A 202 2.90 -10.62 -26.88
CA LYS A 202 2.20 -11.21 -28.03
C LYS A 202 2.96 -10.97 -29.34
N GLN A 203 3.52 -9.78 -29.53
CA GLN A 203 4.29 -9.45 -30.73
C GLN A 203 5.62 -10.21 -30.81
N GLN A 204 6.34 -10.32 -29.69
CA GLN A 204 7.70 -10.89 -29.67
C GLN A 204 7.73 -12.41 -29.50
N ARG A 205 6.80 -12.97 -28.73
CA ARG A 205 6.76 -14.40 -28.36
C ARG A 205 5.57 -15.16 -28.98
N GLY A 206 4.64 -14.46 -29.62
CA GLY A 206 3.42 -15.06 -30.19
C GLY A 206 2.37 -15.44 -29.13
N SER A 207 2.59 -15.12 -27.85
CA SER A 207 1.68 -15.46 -26.75
C SER A 207 1.63 -14.35 -25.70
N ALA A 208 0.55 -14.33 -24.90
CA ALA A 208 0.46 -13.48 -23.72
C ALA A 208 1.47 -13.94 -22.63
N PRO A 209 1.90 -13.05 -21.72
CA PRO A 209 2.77 -13.42 -20.61
C PRO A 209 2.04 -14.37 -19.65
N THR A 210 2.82 -15.22 -18.99
CA THR A 210 2.40 -16.18 -17.98
C THR A 210 2.99 -15.84 -16.61
N ILE A 211 2.51 -16.51 -15.56
CA ILE A 211 3.09 -16.38 -14.22
C ILE A 211 4.59 -16.73 -14.20
N ARG A 212 5.05 -17.63 -15.08
CA ARG A 212 6.47 -18.00 -15.17
C ARG A 212 7.32 -16.83 -15.68
N ASP A 213 6.79 -16.04 -16.60
CA ASP A 213 7.49 -14.89 -17.17
C ASP A 213 7.72 -13.77 -16.14
N LEU A 214 6.95 -13.74 -15.04
CA LEU A 214 7.17 -12.80 -13.93
C LEU A 214 8.57 -12.91 -13.31
N LEU A 215 9.14 -14.13 -13.31
CA LEU A 215 10.46 -14.40 -12.73
C LEU A 215 11.59 -13.69 -13.50
N GLU A 216 11.34 -13.30 -14.76
CA GLU A 216 12.28 -12.51 -15.56
C GLU A 216 12.39 -11.06 -15.05
N PHE A 217 11.36 -10.54 -14.38
CA PHE A 217 11.31 -9.16 -13.88
C PHE A 217 11.69 -9.05 -12.41
N SER A 218 11.17 -9.96 -11.59
CA SER A 218 11.49 -10.01 -10.17
C SER A 218 11.46 -11.46 -9.69
N PRO A 219 12.64 -12.06 -9.39
CA PRO A 219 12.74 -13.43 -8.90
C PRO A 219 11.93 -13.69 -7.61
N ASN A 220 11.63 -12.63 -6.86
CA ASN A 220 10.93 -12.71 -5.57
C ASN A 220 9.45 -12.31 -5.62
N ILE A 221 8.92 -11.92 -6.78
CA ILE A 221 7.57 -11.37 -6.89
C ILE A 221 6.49 -12.32 -6.35
N LEU A 222 6.62 -13.63 -6.57
CA LEU A 222 5.66 -14.61 -6.05
C LEU A 222 5.70 -14.70 -4.52
N ASN A 223 6.88 -14.61 -3.91
CA ASN A 223 7.02 -14.56 -2.46
C ASN A 223 6.40 -13.28 -1.90
N GLN A 224 6.54 -12.16 -2.62
CA GLN A 224 5.95 -10.88 -2.22
C GLN A 224 4.42 -10.91 -2.36
N VAL A 225 3.89 -11.47 -3.45
CA VAL A 225 2.45 -11.68 -3.65
C VAL A 225 1.87 -12.57 -2.56
N GLN A 226 2.54 -13.67 -2.22
CA GLN A 226 2.11 -14.54 -1.13
C GLN A 226 2.09 -13.80 0.22
N ARG A 227 3.06 -12.93 0.45
CA ARG A 227 3.20 -12.17 1.70
C ARG A 227 2.13 -11.10 1.86
N PHE A 228 2.03 -10.18 0.89
CA PHE A 228 1.12 -9.05 0.97
C PHE A 228 -0.33 -9.44 0.66
N GLY A 229 -0.51 -10.55 -0.07
CA GLY A 229 -1.78 -11.18 -0.32
C GLY A 229 -2.45 -10.73 -1.62
N VAL A 230 -3.48 -11.48 -1.96
CA VAL A 230 -4.36 -11.24 -3.11
C VAL A 230 -5.78 -11.26 -2.59
N PHE A 231 -6.49 -10.15 -2.80
CA PHE A 231 -7.81 -9.92 -2.21
C PHE A 231 -8.79 -9.52 -3.30
N SER A 232 -9.98 -10.11 -3.30
CA SER A 232 -11.08 -9.67 -4.15
C SER A 232 -12.23 -9.21 -3.28
N ILE A 233 -12.70 -8.00 -3.51
CA ILE A 233 -13.68 -7.35 -2.66
C ILE A 233 -14.83 -6.84 -3.50
N GLU A 234 -16.04 -7.26 -3.16
CA GLU A 234 -17.27 -6.84 -3.81
C GLU A 234 -17.83 -5.61 -3.11
N HIS A 235 -18.18 -4.57 -3.86
CA HIS A 235 -18.80 -3.35 -3.36
C HIS A 235 -19.85 -2.86 -4.37
N GLY A 236 -21.11 -3.24 -4.16
CA GLY A 236 -22.18 -2.95 -5.10
C GLY A 236 -21.90 -3.55 -6.48
N PRO A 237 -21.96 -2.77 -7.58
CA PRO A 237 -21.67 -3.25 -8.93
C PRO A 237 -20.17 -3.30 -9.25
N VAL A 238 -19.28 -3.13 -8.26
CA VAL A 238 -17.83 -3.10 -8.46
C VAL A 238 -17.16 -4.25 -7.73
N ARG A 239 -16.21 -4.90 -8.41
CA ARG A 239 -15.24 -5.81 -7.81
C ARG A 239 -13.85 -5.18 -7.86
N LEU A 240 -13.21 -5.09 -6.71
CA LEU A 240 -11.85 -4.61 -6.55
C LEU A 240 -10.92 -5.79 -6.24
N LYS A 241 -9.99 -6.10 -7.14
CA LYS A 241 -8.96 -7.12 -6.94
C LYS A 241 -7.61 -6.47 -6.68
N TYR A 242 -7.15 -6.55 -5.44
CA TYR A 242 -5.84 -6.05 -5.00
C TYR A 242 -4.81 -7.18 -5.03
N VAL A 243 -3.61 -6.90 -5.56
CA VAL A 243 -2.48 -7.83 -5.60
C VAL A 243 -1.26 -7.12 -5.03
N GLY A 244 -0.91 -7.38 -3.76
CA GLY A 244 0.26 -6.74 -3.15
C GLY A 244 1.57 -7.31 -3.69
N THR A 245 2.51 -6.48 -4.14
CA THR A 245 3.79 -6.93 -4.70
C THR A 245 5.01 -6.38 -3.99
N SER A 246 4.85 -5.30 -3.22
CA SER A 246 5.93 -4.72 -2.41
C SER A 246 5.36 -3.81 -1.34
N THR A 247 6.24 -3.25 -0.50
CA THR A 247 5.89 -2.22 0.47
C THR A 247 6.77 -0.99 0.24
N THR A 248 6.35 0.15 0.79
CA THR A 248 7.13 1.39 0.82
C THR A 248 6.90 2.09 2.15
N ALA A 249 7.75 3.06 2.45
CA ALA A 249 7.58 3.98 3.57
C ALA A 249 7.46 5.41 3.02
N PRO A 250 6.87 6.34 3.78
CA PRO A 250 6.99 7.77 3.53
C PRO A 250 8.46 8.22 3.54
N ASP A 251 8.84 9.06 2.58
CA ASP A 251 10.24 9.49 2.41
C ASP A 251 10.72 10.45 3.50
N LEU A 252 9.80 11.16 4.14
CA LEU A 252 10.07 12.20 5.14
C LEU A 252 9.14 12.06 6.35
N PRO A 253 9.57 12.54 7.54
CA PRO A 253 8.69 12.78 8.68
C PRO A 253 7.56 13.74 8.31
N LEU A 254 6.42 13.64 9.02
CA LEU A 254 5.22 14.42 8.73
C LEU A 254 5.48 15.93 8.65
N GLU A 255 6.35 16.44 9.52
CA GLU A 255 6.73 17.85 9.65
C GLU A 255 7.47 18.39 8.43
N GLU A 256 8.11 17.51 7.67
CA GLU A 256 8.96 17.83 6.51
C GLU A 256 8.30 17.45 5.16
N MET A 257 7.20 16.69 5.18
CA MET A 257 6.54 16.26 3.94
C MET A 257 6.07 17.44 3.09
N ALA A 258 6.30 17.32 1.78
CA ALA A 258 5.81 18.25 0.76
C ALA A 258 5.28 17.54 -0.50
N CYS A 259 5.15 16.20 -0.48
CA CYS A 259 4.71 15.41 -1.64
C CYS A 259 3.26 15.71 -2.06
N LEU A 260 2.45 16.24 -1.16
CA LEU A 260 1.04 16.54 -1.39
C LEU A 260 0.66 17.84 -0.70
N SER A 261 0.13 18.78 -1.47
CA SER A 261 -0.55 19.97 -0.93
C SER A 261 -2.05 19.67 -0.91
N LEU A 262 -2.70 19.89 0.23
CA LEU A 262 -4.12 19.63 0.47
C LEU A 262 -4.84 20.96 0.72
N SER A 263 -5.61 21.46 -0.24
CA SER A 263 -6.24 22.79 -0.19
C SER A 263 -5.23 23.91 0.10
N GLY A 264 -4.03 23.81 -0.48
CA GLY A 264 -2.93 24.76 -0.27
C GLY A 264 -2.15 24.57 1.04
N ARG A 265 -2.49 23.56 1.84
CA ARG A 265 -1.84 23.24 3.12
C ARG A 265 -0.83 22.13 2.95
N ARG A 266 0.30 22.23 3.66
CA ARG A 266 1.24 21.11 3.79
C ARG A 266 0.63 19.97 4.61
N PRO A 267 1.11 18.73 4.49
CA PRO A 267 0.57 17.60 5.24
C PRO A 267 0.47 17.83 6.76
N ILE A 268 1.49 18.45 7.37
CA ILE A 268 1.46 18.77 8.81
C ILE A 268 0.34 19.76 9.18
N GLU A 269 0.05 20.74 8.33
CA GLU A 269 -1.03 21.72 8.56
C GLU A 269 -2.40 21.04 8.43
N ALA A 270 -2.57 20.21 7.40
CA ALA A 270 -3.78 19.40 7.22
C ALA A 270 -3.99 18.40 8.38
N TYR A 271 -2.92 17.86 8.95
CA TYR A 271 -3.01 17.00 10.14
C TYR A 271 -3.57 17.76 11.35
N HIS A 272 -3.17 19.03 11.55
CA HIS A 272 -3.74 19.84 12.63
C HIS A 272 -5.24 20.11 12.44
N ASP A 273 -5.69 20.31 11.20
CA ASP A 273 -7.13 20.42 10.90
C ASP A 273 -7.88 19.13 11.22
N LEU A 274 -7.32 17.98 10.83
CA LEU A 274 -7.88 16.68 11.19
C LEU A 274 -8.01 16.53 12.71
N GLN A 275 -6.96 16.90 13.46
CA GLN A 275 -6.99 16.84 14.93
C GLN A 275 -8.07 17.74 15.53
N GLN A 276 -8.34 18.90 14.92
CA GLN A 276 -9.42 19.78 15.34
C GLN A 276 -10.79 19.17 15.01
N ALA A 277 -10.97 18.66 13.79
CA ALA A 277 -12.22 18.04 13.34
C ALA A 277 -12.59 16.80 14.17
N MET A 278 -11.61 16.03 14.65
CA MET A 278 -11.86 14.85 15.49
C MET A 278 -12.25 15.16 16.94
N LYS A 279 -12.09 16.41 17.39
CA LYS A 279 -12.50 16.86 18.74
C LYS A 279 -13.93 17.40 18.78
N CYS A 280 -14.49 17.75 17.62
CA CYS A 280 -15.87 18.19 17.45
C CYS A 280 -16.81 17.00 17.26
#